data_AF-A0A1B6LDY6-F1
#
_entry.id   AF-A0A1B6LDY6-F1
#
_cell.length_a   1.000
_cell.length_b   1.000
_cell.length_c   1.000
_cell.angle_alpha   90.00
_cell.angle_beta   90.00
_cell.angle_gamma   90.00
#
_symmetry.space_group_name_H-M   'P 1'
#
loop_
_entity.id
_entity.type
_entity.pdbx_description
1 polymer ?
#
loop_
_entity_poly.entity_id
_entity_poly.type
_entity_poly.pdbx_seq_one_letter_code
_entity_poly.pdbx_strand_id
1 'polypeptide(L)'
;SISANLNSLATVSVQDYIRPLYLQQKKMALTEKWTLGLTKLLACMYGCLLMIIAYLARYMGGILQTGLTLAGLMGGPMVAVFTLGLFVPSANEPGAIAALLSGMAVSIWLSFG
;
A
#
# COMPACT_ATOMS: atom_id res chain seq x y z
N SER A 1 -1.69 9.86 -16.00
CA SER A 1 -1.74 8.70 -15.08
C SER A 1 -1.30 9.01 -13.65
N ILE A 2 -0.34 9.92 -13.40
CA ILE A 2 0.13 10.26 -12.03
C ILE A 2 -0.99 10.80 -11.13
N SER A 3 -1.85 11.69 -11.63
CA SER A 3 -2.97 12.27 -10.88
C SER A 3 -4.02 11.23 -10.46
N ALA A 4 -4.30 10.25 -11.33
CA ALA A 4 -5.21 9.15 -11.02
C ALA A 4 -4.62 8.25 -9.92
N ASN A 5 -3.33 7.89 -10.01
CA ASN A 5 -2.66 7.08 -8.98
C ASN A 5 -2.66 7.78 -7.62
N LEU A 6 -2.35 9.08 -7.57
CA LEU A 6 -2.38 9.87 -6.33
C LEU A 6 -3.78 9.96 -5.71
N ASN A 7 -4.80 10.21 -6.53
CA ASN A 7 -6.17 10.29 -6.05
C ASN A 7 -6.68 8.93 -5.54
N SER A 8 -6.36 7.83 -6.24
CA SER A 8 -6.66 6.48 -5.79
C SER A 8 -5.92 6.12 -4.50
N LEU A 9 -4.64 6.48 -4.34
CA LEU A 9 -3.87 6.23 -3.12
C LEU A 9 -4.45 6.97 -1.91
N ALA A 10 -4.85 8.23 -2.11
CA ALA A 10 -5.50 9.03 -1.08
C ALA A 10 -6.89 8.47 -0.71
N THR A 11 -7.65 8.03 -1.71
CA THR A 11 -8.98 7.42 -1.52
C THR A 11 -8.87 6.09 -0.77
N VAL A 12 -7.95 5.20 -1.18
CA VAL A 12 -7.64 3.92 -0.52
C VAL A 12 -7.19 4.16 0.91
N SER A 13 -6.28 5.11 1.16
CA SER A 13 -5.82 5.44 2.52
C SER A 13 -6.98 5.87 3.42
N VAL A 14 -7.93 6.64 2.88
CA VAL A 14 -9.08 7.12 3.65
C VAL A 14 -10.11 6.01 3.88
N GLN A 15 -10.36 5.17 2.89
CA GLN A 15 -11.29 4.05 3.01
C GLN A 15 -10.76 2.94 3.92
N ASP A 16 -9.49 2.56 3.80
CA ASP A 16 -8.92 1.39 4.47
C ASP A 16 -8.33 1.70 5.85
N TYR A 17 -7.85 2.92 6.09
CA TYR A 17 -7.29 3.30 7.41
C TYR A 17 -8.24 4.19 8.20
N ILE A 18 -8.66 5.32 7.62
CA ILE A 18 -9.40 6.35 8.37
C ILE A 18 -10.81 5.88 8.72
N ARG A 19 -11.53 5.29 7.77
CA ARG A 19 -12.90 4.79 8.00
C ARG A 19 -12.95 3.74 9.13
N PRO A 20 -12.16 2.66 9.12
CA PRO A 20 -12.21 1.65 10.18
C PRO A 20 -11.65 2.15 11.52
N LEU A 21 -10.56 2.94 11.55
CA LEU A 21 -10.02 3.48 12.81
C LEU A 21 -11.03 4.37 13.53
N TYR A 22 -11.80 5.16 12.79
CA TYR A 22 -12.77 6.09 13.37
C TYR A 22 -14.11 5.40 13.72
N LEU A 23 -14.51 4.37 12.97
CA LEU A 23 -15.59 3.44 13.33
C LEU A 23 -15.25 2.69 14.63
N GLN A 24 -14.00 2.22 14.77
CA GLN A 24 -13.53 1.50 15.96
C GLN A 24 -13.37 2.39 17.19
N GLN A 25 -12.88 3.63 17.04
CA GLN A 25 -12.64 4.50 18.20
C GLN A 25 -13.86 5.26 18.72
N LYS A 26 -14.84 5.63 17.88
CA LYS A 26 -15.90 6.56 18.31
C LYS A 26 -17.36 6.09 18.13
N LYS A 27 -17.64 4.95 17.49
CA LYS A 27 -19.03 4.46 17.27
C LYS A 27 -20.01 5.53 16.74
N MET A 28 -19.54 6.57 16.06
CA MET A 28 -20.38 7.65 15.53
C MET A 28 -19.97 7.97 14.11
N ALA A 29 -20.96 8.12 13.21
CA ALA A 29 -20.75 8.41 11.81
C ALA A 29 -20.01 9.74 11.61
N LEU A 30 -19.02 9.72 10.73
CA LEU A 30 -18.15 10.85 10.43
C LEU A 30 -18.92 11.82 9.54
N THR A 31 -18.92 13.10 9.89
CA THR A 31 -19.39 14.16 8.99
C THR A 31 -18.54 14.17 7.72
N GLU A 32 -19.15 13.85 6.57
CA GLU A 32 -18.51 13.67 5.26
C GLU A 32 -17.55 14.81 4.87
N LYS A 33 -17.84 16.05 5.30
CA LYS A 33 -17.03 17.24 5.02
C LYS A 33 -15.62 17.18 5.61
N TRP A 34 -15.46 16.61 6.81
CA TRP A 34 -14.14 16.47 7.46
C TRP A 34 -13.30 15.36 6.83
N THR A 35 -13.95 14.26 6.47
CA THR A 35 -13.32 13.15 5.75
C THR A 35 -12.77 13.61 4.40
N LEU A 36 -13.57 14.39 3.64
CA LEU A 36 -13.14 14.96 2.37
C LEU A 36 -11.96 15.94 2.51
N GLY A 37 -11.95 16.76 3.57
CA GLY A 37 -10.83 17.66 3.86
C GLY A 37 -9.52 16.90 4.15
N LEU A 38 -9.60 15.85 4.96
CA LEU A 38 -8.48 14.97 5.26
C LEU A 38 -7.98 14.21 4.02
N THR A 39 -8.87 13.70 3.18
CA THR A 39 -8.50 13.06 1.90
C THR A 39 -7.71 14.02 1.01
N LYS A 40 -8.16 15.27 0.88
CA LYS A 40 -7.46 16.29 0.10
C LYS A 40 -6.09 16.63 0.70
N LEU A 41 -6.00 16.73 2.03
CA LEU A 41 -4.74 16.99 2.72
C LEU A 41 -3.75 15.84 2.50
N LEU A 42 -4.19 14.59 2.67
CA LEU A 42 -3.38 13.39 2.43
C LEU A 42 -2.93 13.30 0.97
N ALA A 43 -3.82 13.57 0.02
CA ALA A 43 -3.47 13.62 -1.41
C ALA A 43 -2.36 14.66 -1.68
N CYS A 44 -2.45 15.83 -1.03
CA CYS A 44 -1.43 16.87 -1.12
C CYS A 44 -0.09 16.41 -0.53
N MET A 45 -0.12 15.80 0.66
CA MET A 45 1.09 15.26 1.31
C MET A 45 1.76 14.18 0.47
N TYR A 46 0.99 13.23 -0.09
CA TYR A 46 1.52 12.23 -1.01
C TYR A 46 2.08 12.85 -2.30
N GLY A 47 1.43 13.90 -2.83
CA GLY A 47 1.96 14.66 -3.97
C GLY A 47 3.30 15.32 -3.67
N CYS A 48 3.45 15.95 -2.50
CA CYS A 48 4.72 16.51 -2.04
C CYS A 48 5.80 15.44 -1.86
N LEU A 49 5.47 14.31 -1.23
CA LEU A 49 6.39 13.17 -1.08
C LEU A 49 6.87 12.66 -2.45
N LEU A 50 5.97 12.48 -3.42
CA LEU A 50 6.36 12.07 -4.77
C LEU A 50 7.28 13.09 -5.45
N MET A 51 7.06 14.40 -5.25
CA MET A 51 7.97 15.42 -5.78
C MET A 51 9.37 15.33 -5.16
N ILE A 52 9.46 15.12 -3.84
CA ILE A 52 10.75 14.94 -3.14
C ILE A 52 11.45 13.69 -3.68
N ILE A 53 10.75 12.56 -3.76
CA ILE A 53 11.32 11.30 -4.29
C ILE A 53 11.75 11.48 -5.75
N ALA A 54 10.96 12.16 -6.59
CA ALA A 54 11.30 12.43 -7.99
C ALA A 54 12.52 13.37 -8.13
N TYR A 55 12.77 14.23 -7.14
CA TYR A 55 13.98 15.04 -7.09
C TYR A 55 15.20 14.18 -6.70
N LEU A 56 15.07 13.36 -5.65
CA LEU A 56 16.13 12.43 -5.23
C LEU A 56 16.45 11.38 -6.31
N ALA A 57 15.44 10.92 -7.05
CA ALA A 57 15.57 9.95 -8.13
C ALA A 57 16.57 10.37 -9.21
N ARG A 58 16.74 11.68 -9.42
CA ARG A 58 17.70 12.26 -10.39
C ARG A 58 19.15 11.95 -10.00
N TYR A 59 19.41 11.81 -8.71
CA TYR A 59 20.73 11.52 -8.16
C TYR A 59 21.01 10.01 -8.04
N MET A 60 19.98 9.16 -8.21
CA MET A 60 20.11 7.72 -8.13
C MET A 60 20.07 7.09 -9.52
N GLY A 61 21.24 6.72 -10.05
CA GLY A 61 21.41 6.12 -11.38
C GLY A 61 20.74 4.75 -11.60
N GLY A 62 19.97 4.24 -10.63
CA GLY A 62 19.28 2.95 -10.67
C GLY A 62 17.81 2.99 -10.26
N ILE A 63 17.16 4.17 -10.24
CA ILE A 63 15.80 4.33 -9.69
C ILE A 63 14.77 3.43 -10.36
N LEU A 64 14.90 3.20 -11.68
CA LEU A 64 14.03 2.30 -12.43
C LEU A 64 14.18 0.87 -11.93
N GLN A 65 15.42 0.40 -11.77
CA GLN A 65 15.68 -0.92 -11.26
C GLN A 65 15.17 -1.06 -9.82
N THR A 66 15.47 -0.12 -8.93
CA THR A 66 14.93 -0.11 -7.57
C THR A 66 13.41 -0.16 -7.54
N GLY A 67 12.74 0.60 -8.42
CA GLY A 67 11.29 0.60 -8.55
C GLY A 67 10.73 -0.73 -9.03
N LEU A 68 11.36 -1.35 -10.05
CA LEU A 68 11.01 -2.68 -10.54
C LEU A 68 11.23 -3.76 -9.47
N THR A 69 12.33 -3.70 -8.72
CA THR A 69 12.59 -4.64 -7.61
C THR A 69 11.54 -4.51 -6.52
N LEU A 70 11.20 -3.28 -6.10
CA LEU A 70 10.15 -3.03 -5.11
C LEU A 70 8.77 -3.48 -5.58
N ALA A 71 8.44 -3.25 -6.85
CA ALA A 71 7.19 -3.71 -7.43
C ALA A 71 7.10 -5.24 -7.43
N GLY A 72 8.18 -5.93 -7.80
CA GLY A 72 8.27 -7.40 -7.74
C GLY A 72 8.20 -7.93 -6.31
N LEU A 73 8.88 -7.27 -5.38
CA LEU A 73 8.93 -7.62 -3.95
C LEU A 73 7.55 -7.58 -3.29
N MET A 74 6.72 -6.60 -3.62
CA MET A 74 5.38 -6.44 -3.04
C MET A 74 4.33 -7.23 -3.84
N GLY A 75 4.45 -7.26 -5.16
CA GLY A 75 3.52 -7.96 -6.05
C GLY A 75 3.60 -9.48 -5.93
N GLY A 76 4.81 -10.04 -5.80
CA GLY A 76 5.05 -11.48 -5.72
C GLY A 76 4.29 -12.17 -4.56
N PRO A 77 4.44 -11.72 -3.31
CA PRO A 77 3.71 -12.27 -2.17
C PRO A 77 2.19 -12.10 -2.27
N MET A 78 1.72 -10.95 -2.79
CA MET A 78 0.29 -10.70 -3.00
C MET A 78 -0.32 -11.70 -4.00
N VAL A 79 0.32 -11.90 -5.16
CA VAL A 79 -0.12 -12.88 -6.16
C VAL A 79 -0.04 -14.31 -5.61
N ALA A 80 1.02 -14.63 -4.84
CA ALA A 80 1.18 -15.94 -4.22
C ALA A 80 0.07 -16.25 -3.21
N VAL A 81 -0.27 -15.30 -2.31
CA VAL A 81 -1.34 -15.46 -1.32
C VAL A 81 -2.71 -15.54 -1.99
N PHE A 82 -2.96 -14.74 -3.04
CA PHE A 82 -4.22 -14.80 -3.79
C PHE A 82 -4.38 -16.14 -4.51
N THR A 83 -3.30 -16.63 -5.13
CA THR A 83 -3.28 -17.95 -5.78
C THR A 83 -3.49 -19.07 -4.75
N LEU A 84 -2.86 -18.99 -3.58
CA LEU A 84 -3.07 -19.94 -2.50
C LEU A 84 -4.54 -19.98 -2.04
N GLY A 85 -5.18 -18.82 -1.88
CA GLY A 85 -6.59 -18.72 -1.51
C GLY A 85 -7.56 -19.24 -2.58
N LEU A 86 -7.19 -19.17 -3.87
CA LEU A 86 -7.98 -19.73 -4.97
C LEU A 86 -7.91 -21.25 -5.05
N PHE A 87 -6.74 -21.85 -4.80
CA PHE A 87 -6.52 -23.30 -4.94
C PHE A 87 -6.73 -24.09 -3.64
N VAL A 88 -6.61 -23.44 -2.48
CA VAL A 88 -6.73 -24.09 -1.17
C VAL A 88 -8.04 -23.65 -0.49
N PRO A 89 -9.12 -24.44 -0.59
CA PRO A 89 -10.42 -24.11 0.03
C PRO A 89 -10.38 -24.12 1.57
N SER A 90 -9.28 -24.59 2.17
CA SER A 90 -9.05 -24.60 3.63
C SER A 90 -8.10 -23.49 4.10
N ALA A 91 -7.92 -22.43 3.30
CA ALA A 91 -7.07 -21.30 3.66
C ALA A 91 -7.69 -20.50 4.81
N ASN A 92 -7.12 -20.64 6.01
CA ASN A 92 -7.53 -19.90 7.20
C ASN A 92 -6.91 -18.48 7.20
N GLU A 93 -7.66 -17.49 7.71
CA GLU A 93 -7.23 -16.08 7.88
C GLU A 93 -5.83 -15.92 8.51
N PRO A 94 -5.49 -16.56 9.65
CA PRO A 94 -4.15 -16.45 10.22
C PRO A 94 -3.06 -17.08 9.35
N GLY A 95 -3.40 -18.14 8.60
CA GLY A 95 -2.47 -18.79 7.68
C GLY A 95 -2.14 -17.90 6.47
N ALA A 96 -3.12 -17.17 5.95
CA ALA A 96 -2.91 -16.20 4.88
C ALA A 96 -2.02 -15.03 5.34
N ILE A 97 -2.23 -14.51 6.56
CA ILE A 97 -1.39 -13.45 7.13
C ILE A 97 0.04 -13.96 7.36
N ALA A 98 0.21 -15.16 7.90
CA ALA A 98 1.53 -15.78 8.09
C ALA A 98 2.26 -16.04 6.77
N ALA A 99 1.54 -16.49 5.73
CA ALA A 99 2.09 -16.66 4.38
C ALA A 99 2.51 -15.33 3.75
N LEU A 100 1.73 -14.26 3.97
CA LEU A 100 2.06 -12.92 3.47
C LEU A 100 3.31 -12.36 4.16
N LEU A 101 3.40 -12.48 5.48
CA LEU A 101 4.56 -12.02 6.26
C LEU A 101 5.83 -12.81 5.94
N SER A 102 5.74 -14.14 5.87
CA SER A 102 6.88 -14.99 5.50
C SER A 102 7.30 -14.78 4.05
N GLY A 103 6.37 -14.63 3.12
CA GLY A 103 6.65 -14.30 1.73
C GLY A 103 7.33 -12.94 1.56
N MET A 104 6.90 -11.91 2.32
CA MET A 104 7.59 -10.63 2.36
C MET A 104 9.00 -10.75 2.95
N ALA A 105 9.17 -11.45 4.07
CA ALA A 105 10.46 -11.64 4.71
C ALA A 105 11.47 -12.34 3.79
N VAL A 106 11.05 -13.40 3.09
CA VAL A 106 11.87 -14.11 2.10
C VAL A 106 12.18 -13.23 0.89
N SER A 107 11.20 -12.47 0.40
CA SER A 107 11.40 -11.55 -0.73
C SER A 107 12.44 -10.47 -0.39
N ILE A 108 12.36 -9.92 0.84
CA ILE A 108 13.32 -8.94 1.35
C ILE A 108 14.70 -9.60 1.46
N TRP A 109 14.79 -10.78 2.05
CA TRP A 109 16.05 -11.52 2.14
C TRP A 109 16.70 -11.74 0.78
N LEU A 110 15.92 -12.18 -0.23
CA LEU A 110 16.41 -12.40 -1.59
C LEU A 110 16.81 -11.14 -2.34
N SER A 111 16.27 -9.97 -1.96
CA SER A 111 16.56 -8.70 -2.64
C SER A 111 17.78 -7.97 -2.08
N PHE A 112 18.11 -8.21 -0.81
CA PHE A 112 19.27 -7.61 -0.12
C PHE A 112 20.45 -8.60 0.06
N GLY A 113 20.19 -9.90 -0.07
CA GLY A 113 21.19 -10.97 -0.01
C GLY A 113 21.90 -11.23 -1.33
#